data_AF-A0A7X2CDS7-F1
#
_entry.id   AF-A0A7X2CDS7-F1
#
_cell.length_a   1.000
_cell.length_b   1.000
_cell.length_c   1.000
_cell.angle_alpha   90.00
_cell.angle_beta   90.00
_cell.angle_gamma   90.00
#
_symmetry.space_group_name_H-M   'P 1'
#
loop_
_entity.id
_entity.type
_entity.pdbx_description
1 polymer ?
#
loop_
_entity_poly.entity_id
_entity_poly.type
_entity_poly.pdbx_seq_one_letter_code
_entity_poly.pdbx_strand_id
1 'polypeptide(L)' 'MTPQTISLAWVAMVNGLQWQLYPVDFKTEEGTLSVYLYAINREHAATILLELKETAVLRDGDLDGITRND' A
#
# COMPACT_ATOMS: atom_id res chain seq x y z
N MET A 1 -5.68 -20.55 -13.48
CA MET A 1 -4.69 -19.85 -12.64
C MET A 1 -5.10 -20.06 -11.19
N THR A 2 -4.22 -20.59 -10.35
CA THR A 2 -4.46 -20.69 -8.90
C THR A 2 -4.27 -19.31 -8.28
N PRO A 3 -5.23 -18.79 -7.49
CA PRO A 3 -5.07 -17.49 -6.86
C PRO A 3 -3.85 -17.50 -5.93
N GLN A 4 -2.88 -16.62 -6.18
CA GLN A 4 -1.76 -16.40 -5.28
C GLN A 4 -2.18 -15.44 -4.17
N THR A 5 -1.80 -15.76 -2.93
CA THR A 5 -2.11 -14.94 -1.76
C THR A 5 -0.85 -14.19 -1.34
N ILE A 6 -0.91 -12.87 -1.33
CA ILE A 6 0.16 -12.01 -0.82
C ILE A 6 -0.23 -11.57 0.60
N SER A 7 0.60 -11.91 1.59
CA SER A 7 0.43 -11.51 2.98
C SER A 7 1.32 -10.31 3.30
N LEU A 8 0.71 -9.20 3.74
CA LEU A 8 1.41 -8.02 4.24
C LEU A 8 1.44 -8.04 5.76
N ALA A 9 2.62 -7.88 6.35
CA ALA A 9 2.74 -7.78 7.81
C ALA A 9 2.18 -6.44 8.29
N TRP A 10 1.37 -6.43 9.35
CA TRP A 10 0.86 -5.17 9.93
C TRP A 10 1.99 -4.24 10.36
N VAL A 11 3.09 -4.82 10.85
CA VAL A 11 4.31 -4.15 11.27
C VAL A 11 5.50 -4.78 10.56
N ALA A 12 6.42 -3.96 10.07
CA ALA A 12 7.68 -4.39 9.48
C ALA A 12 8.86 -3.63 10.11
N MET A 13 9.93 -4.35 10.44
CA MET A 13 11.19 -3.73 10.87
C MET A 13 12.09 -3.52 9.66
N VAL A 14 12.38 -2.26 9.34
CA VAL A 14 13.24 -1.89 8.21
C VAL A 14 14.33 -0.97 8.73
N ASN A 15 15.59 -1.39 8.60
CA ASN A 15 16.77 -0.65 9.07
C ASN A 15 16.67 -0.20 10.54
N GLY A 16 16.09 -1.04 11.41
CA GLY A 16 15.92 -0.73 12.83
C GLY A 16 14.74 0.19 13.16
N LEU A 17 13.99 0.66 12.15
CA LEU A 17 12.77 1.44 12.34
C LEU A 17 11.54 0.55 12.20
N GLN A 18 10.54 0.81 13.03
CA GLN A 18 9.26 0.14 12.96
C GLN A 18 8.35 0.88 11.97
N TRP A 19 7.94 0.19 10.92
CA TRP A 19 6.96 0.64 9.94
C TRP A 19 5.64 -0.08 10.18
N GLN A 20 4.54 0.60 9.90
CA GLN A 20 3.19 0.10 10.07
C GLN A 20 2.40 0.29 8.78
N LEU A 21 1.48 -0.62 8.52
CA LEU A 21 0.64 -0.57 7.33
C LEU A 21 -0.51 0.42 7.53
N TYR A 22 -0.65 1.39 6.63
CA TYR A 22 -1.73 2.37 6.62
C TYR A 22 -2.59 2.20 5.37
N PRO A 23 -3.93 2.12 5.53
CA PRO A 23 -4.85 2.13 4.40
C PRO A 23 -4.98 3.54 3.84
N VAL A 24 -5.06 3.64 2.51
CA VAL A 24 -5.40 4.86 1.79
C VAL A 24 -6.53 4.56 0.84
N ASP A 25 -7.63 5.30 0.99
CA ASP A 25 -8.78 5.25 0.10
C ASP A 25 -8.74 6.42 -0.88
N PHE A 26 -9.05 6.15 -2.15
CA PHE A 26 -9.14 7.16 -3.20
C PHE A 26 -10.29 6.87 -4.15
N LYS A 27 -10.79 7.94 -4.78
CA LYS A 27 -11.91 7.85 -5.72
C LYS A 27 -11.39 7.84 -7.15
N THR A 28 -12.01 6.99 -7.94
CA THR A 28 -11.88 6.92 -9.40
C THR A 28 -13.28 7.03 -10.01
N GLU A 29 -13.36 7.14 -11.34
CA GLU A 29 -14.66 7.11 -12.04
C GLU A 29 -15.40 5.77 -11.83
N GLU A 30 -14.65 4.70 -11.57
CA GLU A 30 -15.18 3.34 -11.35
C GLU A 30 -15.62 3.09 -9.90
N GLY A 31 -15.27 3.99 -8.97
CA GLY A 31 -15.61 3.90 -7.56
C GLY A 31 -14.45 4.19 -6.61
N THR A 32 -14.62 3.77 -5.36
CA THR A 32 -13.57 3.90 -4.33
C THR A 32 -12.66 2.68 -4.37
N LEU A 33 -11.37 2.93 -4.51
CA LEU A 33 -10.32 1.92 -4.43
C LEU A 33 -9.46 2.20 -3.20
N SER A 34 -8.75 1.15 -2.73
CA SER A 34 -7.87 1.24 -1.57
C SER A 34 -6.49 0.69 -1.91
N VAL A 35 -5.44 1.36 -1.42
CA VAL A 35 -4.06 0.85 -1.40
C VAL A 35 -3.53 0.86 0.02
N TYR A 36 -2.50 0.06 0.27
CA TYR A 36 -1.80 0.02 1.56
C TYR A 36 -0.38 0.52 1.38
N LEU A 37 0.06 1.38 2.30
CA LEU A 37 1.43 1.87 2.34
C LEU A 37 2.03 1.66 3.71
N TYR A 38 3.32 1.31 3.76
CA TYR A 38 4.06 1.30 5.00
C TYR A 38 4.51 2.72 5.33
N ALA A 39 4.34 3.14 6.59
CA ALA A 39 4.91 4.37 7.12
C ALA A 39 5.28 4.23 8.60
N ILE A 40 6.06 5.18 9.12
CA ILE A 40 6.47 5.18 10.54
C ILE A 40 5.32 5.64 11.44
N ASN A 41 4.55 6.62 10.97
CA ASN A 41 3.38 7.17 11.64
C ASN A 41 2.42 7.75 10.59
N ARG A 42 1.30 8.31 11.04
CA ARG A 42 0.27 8.88 10.15
C ARG A 42 0.72 10.11 9.35
N GLU A 43 1.61 10.92 9.92
CA GLU A 43 2.14 12.11 9.23
C GLU A 43 3.05 11.68 8.09
N HIS A 44 3.94 10.73 8.34
CA HIS A 44 4.79 10.12 7.32
C HIS A 44 3.96 9.42 6.24
N ALA A 45 2.85 8.76 6.61
CA ALA A 45 1.90 8.19 5.64
C ALA A 45 1.31 9.25 4.70
N ALA A 46 0.98 10.44 5.22
CA ALA A 46 0.47 11.54 4.40
C ALA A 46 1.55 12.10 3.45
N THR A 47 2.81 12.19 3.90
CA THR A 47 3.95 12.58 3.05
C THR A 47 4.15 11.58 1.91
N ILE A 48 4.22 10.29 2.20
CA ILE A 48 4.36 9.22 1.18
C ILE A 48 3.18 9.27 0.19
N LEU A 49 1.96 9.52 0.65
CA LEU A 49 0.81 9.66 -0.24
C LEU A 49 0.95 10.84 -1.21
N LEU A 50 1.52 11.95 -0.74
CA LEU A 50 1.73 13.12 -1.61
C LEU A 50 2.76 12.80 -2.69
N GLU A 51 3.88 12.20 -2.31
CA GLU A 51 4.92 11.74 -3.24
C GLU A 51 4.35 10.73 -4.24
N LEU A 52 3.57 9.74 -3.76
CA LEU A 52 2.94 8.73 -4.62
C LEU A 52 2.04 9.37 -5.69
N LYS A 53 1.27 10.41 -5.35
CA LYS A 53 0.43 11.13 -6.33
C LYS A 53 1.23 11.83 -7.42
N GLU A 54 2.46 12.24 -7.11
CA GLU A 54 3.33 12.97 -8.04
C GLU A 54 4.19 12.04 -8.89
N THR A 55 4.60 10.88 -8.35
CA THR A 55 5.66 10.06 -8.94
C THR A 55 5.25 8.64 -9.32
N ALA A 56 4.04 8.19 -8.96
CA ALA A 56 3.63 6.83 -9.25
C ALA A 56 3.58 6.56 -10.76
N VAL A 57 4.21 5.46 -11.16
CA VAL A 57 4.13 4.90 -12.51
C VAL A 57 3.65 3.45 -12.40
N LEU A 58 2.89 2.99 -13.40
CA LEU A 58 2.57 1.58 -13.51
C LEU A 58 3.87 0.81 -13.77
N ARG A 59 4.14 -0.19 -12.93
CA ARG A 59 5.28 -1.08 -13.13
C ARG A 59 4.99 -1.99 -14.32
N ASP A 60 5.97 -2.19 -15.19
CA ASP A 60 5.92 -3.30 -16.15
C ASP A 60 5.93 -4.64 -15.39
N GLY A 61 4.83 -5.39 -15.50
CA GLY A 61 4.62 -6.68 -14.84
C GLY A 61 3.22 -6.84 -14.27
N ASP A 62 2.69 -8.07 -14.28
CA ASP A 62 1.34 -8.37 -13.79
C ASP A 62 1.27 -8.34 -12.25
N LEU A 63 0.17 -7.79 -11.72
CA LEU A 63 -0.16 -7.79 -10.29
C LEU A 63 -0.54 -9.22 -9.85
N ASP A 64 0.26 -9.81 -8.97
CA ASP A 64 0.08 -11.23 -8.56
C ASP A 64 -0.85 -11.41 -7.33
N GLY A 65 -1.42 -10.33 -6.75
CA GLY A 65 -2.58 -10.41 -5.81
C GLY A 65 -2.57 -9.48 -4.57
N ILE A 66 -3.76 -9.18 -3.99
CA ILE A 66 -3.95 -8.47 -2.69
C ILE A 66 -5.17 -9.06 -1.95
N THR A 67 -5.04 -9.40 -0.66
CA THR A 67 -6.18 -9.83 0.21
C THR A 67 -6.15 -9.13 1.57
N ARG A 68 -7.33 -8.77 2.09
CA ARG A 68 -7.56 -8.09 3.38
C ARG A 68 -7.77 -9.11 4.50
N ASN A 69 -7.02 -9.00 5.60
CA ASN A 69 -7.29 -9.75 6.83
C ASN A 69 -8.35 -9.01 7.66
N ASP A 70 -9.50 -9.64 7.86
CA ASP A 70 -10.45 -9.38 8.95
C ASP A 70 -10.07 -10.15 10.23
#